data_AF-A0A496MT02-F1
#
_entry.id   AF-A0A496MT02-F1
#
_cell.length_a   1.000
_cell.length_b   1.000
_cell.length_c   1.000
_cell.angle_alpha   90.00
_cell.angle_beta   90.00
_cell.angle_gamma   90.00
#
_symmetry.space_group_name_H-M   'P 1'
#
loop_
_entity.id
_entity.type
_entity.pdbx_description
1 polymer ?
#
loop_
_entity_poly.entity_id
_entity_poly.type
_entity_poly.pdbx_seq_one_letter_code
_entity_poly.pdbx_strand_id
1 'polypeptide(L)'
;MSAPIDLTILVYETAIVFEGETDSYRYDLTGSGIVAGTQVADVIAEARGQLHAQWPNVTIQVKGPEEYCYNLVVGLQAENVTVVSDIDTSATDMADGDYDYYDDDVNDDNDVTYDPDGVDDDDEDSALQTSPSAAPESCDVDNTLLTSVFPRISRPNSPEATRGNIYLYLAIAGVIVLICGVSLWAVGPGSPPPALPQASARPSPTSQLAAVPQKPASTSNTSTITMEHGNIQVGLPHDYRIEEQPDKPGMLIGRGADENLRVTMAIDPLFDADPTAIFAELDATINGDPTLTPAESLGIGRGQEKNYIENPGDGSTVHWIVWIDAGHVFSLGCHTRTAAANLPQRATCRKAAETLTIRH
;
A
#
# COMPACT_ATOMS: atom_id res chain seq x y z
N MET A 1 32.26 -23.50 -1.37
CA MET A 1 31.64 -22.93 -2.58
C MET A 1 30.16 -23.15 -2.41
N SER A 2 29.38 -22.09 -2.20
CA SER A 2 27.92 -22.21 -2.06
C SER A 2 27.31 -22.74 -3.35
N ALA A 3 26.28 -23.58 -3.25
CA ALA A 3 25.53 -24.04 -4.42
C ALA A 3 24.97 -22.83 -5.20
N PRO A 4 24.91 -22.88 -6.54
CA PRO A 4 24.25 -21.84 -7.32
C PRO A 4 22.78 -21.76 -6.90
N ILE A 5 22.25 -20.55 -6.75
CA ILE A 5 20.85 -20.30 -6.39
C ILE A 5 20.06 -20.21 -7.70
N ASP A 6 19.07 -21.09 -7.86
CA ASP A 6 18.25 -21.16 -9.07
C ASP A 6 17.08 -20.16 -9.02
N LEU A 7 16.62 -19.82 -7.81
CA LEU A 7 15.52 -18.90 -7.58
C LEU A 7 15.63 -18.26 -6.20
N THR A 8 15.43 -16.95 -6.11
CA THR A 8 15.28 -16.24 -4.83
C THR A 8 13.83 -15.84 -4.63
N ILE A 9 13.23 -16.24 -3.51
CA ILE A 9 11.90 -15.83 -3.09
C ILE A 9 12.03 -14.77 -2.01
N LEU A 10 11.60 -13.56 -2.33
CA LEU A 10 11.52 -12.44 -1.39
C LEU A 10 10.10 -12.36 -0.85
N VAL A 11 9.96 -12.57 0.46
CA VAL A 11 8.68 -12.54 1.16
C VAL A 11 8.49 -11.17 1.80
N TYR A 12 7.52 -10.44 1.28
CA TYR A 12 7.01 -9.21 1.89
C TYR A 12 5.60 -9.44 2.38
N GLU A 13 5.16 -8.60 3.30
CA GLU A 13 3.79 -8.66 3.81
C GLU A 13 2.77 -8.51 2.68
N THR A 14 3.01 -7.61 1.71
CA THR A 14 2.03 -7.29 0.67
C THR A 14 2.26 -7.99 -0.67
N ALA A 15 3.38 -8.67 -0.84
CA ALA A 15 3.73 -9.33 -2.11
C ALA A 15 4.83 -10.38 -1.91
N ILE A 16 4.85 -11.37 -2.79
CA ILE A 16 5.98 -12.31 -2.88
C ILE A 16 6.62 -12.14 -4.25
N VAL A 17 7.92 -11.91 -4.25
CA VAL A 17 8.71 -11.68 -5.46
C VAL A 17 9.60 -12.88 -5.71
N PHE A 18 9.57 -13.38 -6.94
CA PHE A 18 10.37 -14.48 -7.44
C PHE A 18 11.44 -13.91 -8.37
N GLU A 19 12.69 -13.93 -7.93
CA GLU A 19 13.84 -13.47 -8.70
C GLU A 19 14.61 -14.67 -9.26
N GLY A 20 14.53 -14.87 -10.57
CA GLY A 20 15.38 -15.80 -11.30
C GLY A 20 16.69 -15.14 -11.77
N GLU A 21 17.46 -15.82 -12.61
CA GLU A 21 18.76 -15.31 -13.10
C GLU A 21 18.63 -14.02 -13.95
N THR A 22 17.50 -13.85 -14.64
CA THR A 22 17.29 -12.76 -15.60
C THR A 22 15.98 -11.99 -15.40
N ASP A 23 14.97 -12.64 -14.85
CA ASP A 23 13.63 -12.08 -14.72
C ASP A 23 13.18 -12.08 -13.26
N SER A 24 12.30 -11.12 -12.92
CA SER A 24 11.68 -10.99 -11.61
C SER A 24 10.17 -10.89 -11.77
N TYR A 25 9.43 -11.68 -10.98
CA TYR A 25 7.97 -11.77 -11.02
C TYR A 25 7.38 -11.50 -9.64
N ARG A 26 6.49 -10.50 -9.55
CA ARG A 26 5.76 -10.16 -8.32
C ARG A 26 4.37 -10.79 -8.38
N TYR A 27 4.02 -11.56 -7.36
CA TYR A 27 2.71 -12.14 -7.19
C TYR A 27 1.98 -11.46 -6.03
N ASP A 28 0.65 -11.39 -6.15
CA ASP A 28 -0.27 -10.89 -5.11
C ASP A 28 -0.50 -11.96 -4.02
N LEU A 29 0.61 -12.48 -3.52
CA LEU A 29 0.69 -13.40 -2.39
C LEU A 29 1.38 -12.64 -1.24
N THR A 30 1.01 -12.93 -0.01
CA THR A 30 1.30 -12.06 1.15
C THR A 30 2.04 -12.81 2.23
N GLY A 31 2.86 -12.09 3.00
CA GLY A 31 3.53 -12.59 4.20
C GLY A 31 2.50 -13.11 5.21
N SER A 32 1.47 -12.33 5.51
CA SER A 32 0.32 -12.77 6.32
C SER A 32 -0.40 -13.98 5.74
N GLY A 33 -0.53 -14.08 4.41
CA GLY A 33 -1.05 -15.26 3.73
C GLY A 33 -0.22 -16.53 3.98
N ILE A 34 1.12 -16.39 4.07
CA ILE A 34 2.03 -17.47 4.47
C ILE A 34 1.92 -17.78 5.97
N VAL A 35 1.88 -16.77 6.84
CA VAL A 35 1.72 -16.94 8.30
C VAL A 35 0.43 -17.67 8.62
N ALA A 36 -0.67 -17.26 7.97
CA ALA A 36 -1.97 -17.90 8.09
C ALA A 36 -2.03 -19.30 7.43
N GLY A 37 -0.98 -19.73 6.74
CA GLY A 37 -0.89 -21.01 6.04
C GLY A 37 -1.75 -21.11 4.77
N THR A 38 -2.52 -20.06 4.45
CA THR A 38 -3.48 -20.06 3.34
C THR A 38 -2.82 -20.00 1.96
N GLN A 39 -1.61 -19.43 1.86
CA GLN A 39 -0.96 -19.16 0.57
C GLN A 39 0.36 -19.92 0.37
N VAL A 40 0.81 -20.72 1.35
CA VAL A 40 2.07 -21.50 1.25
C VAL A 40 2.07 -22.41 0.02
N ALA A 41 0.96 -23.12 -0.22
CA ALA A 41 0.84 -24.02 -1.36
C ALA A 41 0.86 -23.28 -2.70
N ASP A 42 0.28 -22.07 -2.75
CA ASP A 42 0.25 -21.24 -3.95
C ASP A 42 1.65 -20.74 -4.31
N VAL A 43 2.44 -20.29 -3.31
CA VAL A 43 3.84 -19.88 -3.50
C VAL A 43 4.69 -21.03 -4.03
N ILE A 44 4.53 -22.24 -3.48
CA ILE A 44 5.25 -23.44 -3.93
C ILE A 44 4.83 -23.81 -5.36
N ALA A 45 3.55 -23.68 -5.70
CA ALA A 45 3.05 -23.96 -7.04
C ALA A 45 3.65 -22.99 -8.07
N GLU A 46 3.77 -21.70 -7.74
CA GLU A 46 4.42 -20.71 -8.61
C GLU A 46 5.93 -20.98 -8.76
N ALA A 47 6.63 -21.30 -7.67
CA ALA A 47 8.05 -21.70 -7.72
C ALA A 47 8.27 -22.87 -8.67
N ARG A 48 7.41 -23.90 -8.55
CA ARG A 48 7.45 -25.10 -9.39
C ARG A 48 7.12 -24.80 -10.84
N GLY A 49 6.19 -23.87 -11.10
CA GLY A 49 5.85 -23.42 -12.44
C GLY A 49 7.03 -22.74 -13.15
N GLN A 50 7.83 -21.95 -12.43
CA GLN A 50 8.99 -21.29 -13.03
C GLN A 50 10.17 -22.26 -13.25
N LEU A 51 10.38 -23.19 -12.31
CA LEU A 51 11.54 -24.09 -12.33
C LEU A 51 11.27 -25.45 -12.99
N HIS A 52 10.03 -25.68 -13.47
CA HIS A 52 9.46 -26.92 -14.05
C HIS A 52 10.43 -28.08 -14.30
N ALA A 53 11.41 -27.92 -15.21
CA ALA A 53 12.29 -29.00 -15.66
C ALA A 53 13.38 -29.42 -14.65
N GLN A 54 13.67 -28.59 -13.65
CA GLN A 54 14.74 -28.78 -12.68
C GLN A 54 14.21 -29.26 -11.31
N TRP A 55 12.90 -29.12 -11.06
CA TRP A 55 12.27 -29.54 -9.81
C TRP A 55 12.35 -31.06 -9.57
N PRO A 56 12.64 -31.54 -8.34
CA PRO A 56 12.93 -30.78 -7.12
C PRO A 56 14.44 -30.49 -6.92
N ASN A 57 15.30 -30.85 -7.88
CA ASN A 57 16.75 -30.67 -7.82
C ASN A 57 17.14 -29.20 -8.09
N VAL A 58 16.60 -28.30 -7.26
CA VAL A 58 16.82 -26.85 -7.32
C VAL A 58 17.25 -26.33 -5.95
N THR A 59 17.97 -25.22 -5.96
CA THR A 59 18.35 -24.47 -4.76
C THR A 59 17.56 -23.18 -4.71
N ILE A 60 16.65 -23.07 -3.75
CA ILE A 60 15.82 -21.87 -3.55
C ILE A 60 16.33 -21.09 -2.35
N GLN A 61 16.60 -19.80 -2.54
CA GLN A 61 16.90 -18.90 -1.44
C GLN A 61 15.63 -18.18 -0.98
N VAL A 62 15.30 -18.24 0.31
CA VAL A 62 14.17 -17.49 0.88
C VAL A 62 14.69 -16.33 1.72
N LYS A 63 14.21 -15.11 1.47
CA LYS A 63 14.54 -13.91 2.25
C LYS A 63 13.29 -13.15 2.63
N GLY A 64 13.29 -12.59 3.82
CA GLY A 64 12.20 -11.77 4.34
C GLY A 64 12.24 -11.78 5.87
N PRO A 65 11.28 -11.10 6.52
CA PRO A 65 11.07 -11.23 7.95
C PRO A 65 10.88 -12.70 8.35
N GLU A 66 11.51 -13.11 9.45
CA GLU A 66 11.50 -14.49 9.96
C GLU A 66 10.07 -15.03 10.13
N GLU A 67 9.21 -14.20 10.73
CA GLU A 67 7.78 -14.44 10.93
C GLU A 67 7.04 -14.85 9.65
N TYR A 68 7.40 -14.28 8.49
CA TYR A 68 6.74 -14.60 7.21
C TYR A 68 7.33 -15.80 6.50
N CYS A 69 8.56 -16.16 6.80
CA CYS A 69 9.31 -17.11 5.99
C CYS A 69 9.30 -18.53 6.57
N TYR A 70 9.07 -18.71 7.87
CA TYR A 70 9.11 -20.02 8.54
C TYR A 70 8.24 -21.08 7.85
N ASN A 71 6.94 -20.81 7.68
CA ASN A 71 6.00 -21.75 7.06
C ASN A 71 6.33 -22.07 5.60
N LEU A 72 6.90 -21.10 4.87
CA LEU A 72 7.32 -21.28 3.49
C LEU A 72 8.57 -22.16 3.38
N VAL A 73 9.57 -21.94 4.24
CA VAL A 73 10.80 -22.75 4.27
C VAL A 73 10.45 -24.21 4.59
N VAL A 74 9.61 -24.44 5.59
CA VAL A 74 9.13 -25.80 5.95
C VAL A 74 8.37 -26.44 4.77
N GLY A 75 7.49 -25.69 4.11
CA GLY A 75 6.74 -26.19 2.96
C GLY A 75 7.61 -26.56 1.76
N LEU A 76 8.64 -25.77 1.45
CA LEU A 76 9.59 -26.05 0.37
C LEU A 76 10.48 -27.26 0.67
N GLN A 77 10.94 -27.41 1.92
CA GLN A 77 11.71 -28.57 2.35
C GLN A 77 10.90 -29.88 2.26
N ALA A 78 9.60 -29.83 2.57
CA ALA A 78 8.70 -30.97 2.43
C ALA A 78 8.55 -31.47 0.98
N GLU A 79 8.87 -30.62 -0.01
CA GLU A 79 8.86 -30.97 -1.43
C GLU A 79 10.22 -31.49 -1.94
N ASN A 80 11.14 -31.81 -1.03
CA ASN A 80 12.52 -32.26 -1.29
C ASN A 80 13.38 -31.25 -2.07
N VAL A 81 13.09 -29.96 -1.92
CA VAL A 81 13.89 -28.88 -2.50
C VAL A 81 15.00 -28.46 -1.54
N THR A 82 16.17 -28.10 -2.07
CA THR A 82 17.24 -27.52 -1.24
C THR A 82 16.92 -26.06 -0.96
N VAL A 83 16.72 -25.71 0.31
CA VAL A 83 16.39 -24.33 0.72
C VAL A 83 17.58 -23.70 1.42
N VAL A 84 17.91 -22.47 1.02
CA VAL A 84 18.90 -21.61 1.67
C VAL A 84 18.15 -20.45 2.33
N SER A 85 18.18 -20.40 3.66
CA SER A 85 17.58 -19.32 4.44
C SER A 85 18.42 -19.05 5.68
N ASP A 86 18.35 -17.81 6.19
CA ASP A 86 18.97 -17.44 7.47
C ASP A 86 18.09 -17.83 8.69
N ILE A 87 16.98 -18.51 8.43
CA ILE A 87 15.98 -18.91 9.42
C ILE A 87 16.35 -20.26 9.98
N ASP A 88 16.41 -20.37 11.30
CA ASP A 88 16.63 -21.62 11.99
C ASP A 88 15.31 -22.43 12.01
N THR A 89 15.17 -23.36 11.07
CA THR A 89 14.07 -24.32 11.04
C THR A 89 14.44 -25.65 11.70
N SER A 90 15.55 -25.71 12.44
CA SER A 90 15.79 -26.88 13.29
C SER A 90 14.66 -26.98 14.30
N ALA A 91 14.07 -28.16 14.43
CA ALA A 91 12.90 -28.37 15.28
C ALA A 91 13.21 -27.89 16.70
N THR A 92 12.67 -26.73 17.09
CA THR A 92 12.67 -26.28 18.47
C THR A 92 11.80 -27.28 19.21
N ASP A 93 12.39 -27.95 20.20
CA ASP A 93 11.66 -28.82 21.13
C ASP A 93 10.40 -28.10 21.60
N MET A 94 9.24 -28.62 21.21
CA MET A 94 7.98 -28.25 21.85
C MET A 94 8.02 -28.77 23.28
N ALA A 95 8.51 -27.93 24.18
CA ALA A 95 8.27 -28.03 25.61
C ALA A 95 7.77 -26.68 26.11
N ASP A 96 6.47 -26.66 26.44
CA ASP A 96 5.84 -25.89 27.51
C ASP A 96 6.32 -24.44 27.73
N GLY A 97 5.56 -23.48 27.21
CA GLY A 97 5.76 -22.05 27.49
C GLY A 97 4.51 -21.23 27.22
N ASP A 98 3.84 -20.87 28.31
CA ASP A 98 2.67 -20.01 28.48
C ASP A 98 2.73 -18.70 27.66
N TYR A 99 1.62 -18.34 27.00
CA TYR A 99 1.44 -17.02 26.39
C TYR A 99 0.32 -16.30 27.17
N ASP A 100 0.72 -15.57 28.20
CA ASP A 100 -0.17 -14.83 29.07
C ASP A 100 -0.80 -13.67 28.27
N TYR A 101 -2.10 -13.82 28.01
CA TYR A 101 -2.98 -12.80 27.47
C TYR A 101 -3.23 -11.72 28.53
N TYR A 102 -2.70 -10.51 28.36
CA TYR A 102 -3.07 -9.37 29.19
C TYR A 102 -4.46 -8.87 28.80
N ASP A 103 -5.45 -9.21 29.62
CA ASP A 103 -6.78 -8.58 29.66
C ASP A 103 -6.71 -7.48 30.73
N ASP A 104 -6.95 -6.23 30.33
CA ASP A 104 -6.82 -5.05 31.20
C ASP A 104 -8.22 -4.42 31.36
N ASP A 105 -9.01 -5.01 32.26
CA ASP A 105 -10.27 -4.43 32.74
C ASP A 105 -10.09 -3.99 34.21
N VAL A 106 -9.95 -2.68 34.37
CA VAL A 106 -10.01 -1.97 35.65
C VAL A 106 -11.48 -1.74 36.02
N ASN A 107 -11.98 -2.34 37.11
CA ASN A 107 -12.57 -1.57 38.21
C ASN A 107 -12.96 -2.40 39.45
N ASP A 108 -12.74 -1.74 40.59
CA ASP A 108 -13.44 -1.77 41.88
C ASP A 108 -13.21 -2.87 42.93
N ASP A 109 -12.90 -2.33 44.11
CA ASP A 109 -13.15 -2.76 45.49
C ASP A 109 -12.30 -3.88 46.15
N ASN A 110 -11.47 -3.39 47.09
CA ASN A 110 -11.24 -3.89 48.46
C ASN A 110 -11.05 -5.40 48.68
N ASP A 111 -9.84 -5.81 49.06
CA ASP A 111 -9.52 -6.09 50.46
C ASP A 111 -8.01 -6.33 50.62
N VAL A 112 -7.42 -5.69 51.64
CA VAL A 112 -6.01 -5.83 51.99
C VAL A 112 -5.95 -6.83 53.13
N THR A 113 -5.30 -7.97 52.94
CA THR A 113 -4.71 -8.69 54.07
C THR A 113 -3.33 -9.20 53.71
N TYR A 114 -2.40 -8.78 54.55
CA TYR A 114 -0.97 -9.00 54.55
C TYR A 114 -0.67 -10.31 55.29
N ASP A 115 0.21 -11.16 54.76
CA ASP A 115 1.08 -11.97 55.61
C ASP A 115 2.37 -12.38 54.85
N PRO A 116 3.55 -11.91 55.27
CA PRO A 116 4.85 -12.34 54.75
C PRO A 116 5.52 -13.30 55.74
N ASP A 117 6.11 -14.39 55.24
CA ASP A 117 7.21 -15.18 55.86
C ASP A 117 7.44 -16.37 54.91
N GLY A 118 8.64 -16.83 54.54
CA GLY A 118 9.97 -16.57 55.06
C GLY A 118 11.03 -17.09 54.06
N VAL A 119 12.25 -17.13 54.57
CA VAL A 119 13.55 -17.03 53.89
C VAL A 119 14.33 -18.35 54.02
N ASP A 120 15.41 -18.50 53.23
CA ASP A 120 16.53 -19.48 53.29
C ASP A 120 16.29 -20.87 52.65
N ASP A 121 17.25 -21.60 52.05
CA ASP A 121 18.58 -21.39 51.44
C ASP A 121 19.01 -22.78 50.87
N ASP A 122 19.88 -22.75 49.85
CA ASP A 122 20.99 -23.67 49.50
C ASP A 122 20.83 -25.20 49.19
N ASP A 123 21.28 -25.53 47.97
CA ASP A 123 22.22 -26.58 47.51
C ASP A 123 22.45 -27.88 48.32
N GLU A 124 22.40 -29.04 47.63
CA GLU A 124 23.58 -29.88 47.34
C GLU A 124 23.21 -31.24 46.69
N ASP A 125 24.21 -31.69 45.92
CA ASP A 125 24.36 -32.80 45.01
C ASP A 125 24.36 -34.21 45.66
N SER A 126 23.94 -35.24 44.90
CA SER A 126 24.44 -36.62 45.01
C SER A 126 23.88 -37.54 43.93
N ALA A 127 24.76 -37.88 42.99
CA ALA A 127 24.66 -38.90 41.97
C ALA A 127 24.28 -40.32 42.46
N LEU A 128 23.77 -41.16 41.55
CA LEU A 128 24.18 -42.57 41.40
C LEU A 128 23.79 -43.16 40.02
N GLN A 129 24.83 -43.40 39.22
CA GLN A 129 25.09 -44.50 38.28
C GLN A 129 23.91 -45.41 37.83
N THR A 130 23.74 -45.59 36.51
CA THR A 130 24.26 -46.77 35.78
C THR A 130 23.80 -46.73 34.31
N SER A 131 24.74 -47.05 33.41
CA SER A 131 24.52 -47.32 31.99
C SER A 131 25.02 -48.74 31.71
N PRO A 132 24.37 -49.48 30.80
CA PRO A 132 25.16 -50.16 29.78
C PRO A 132 24.55 -50.17 28.37
N SER A 133 25.42 -49.83 27.41
CA SER A 133 25.75 -50.55 26.16
C SER A 133 24.67 -50.91 25.12
N ALA A 134 24.77 -50.16 24.01
CA ALA A 134 24.50 -50.45 22.59
C ALA A 134 24.25 -51.90 22.10
N ALA A 135 23.25 -52.09 21.22
CA ALA A 135 23.35 -52.33 19.76
C ALA A 135 21.92 -52.45 19.12
N PRO A 136 21.74 -52.40 17.78
CA PRO A 136 20.56 -51.84 17.13
C PRO A 136 19.52 -52.87 16.64
N GLU A 137 18.24 -52.57 16.84
CA GLU A 137 17.10 -53.16 16.12
C GLU A 137 16.25 -51.96 15.63
N SER A 138 16.28 -51.62 14.35
CA SER A 138 15.34 -52.12 13.34
C SER A 138 13.90 -52.12 13.84
N CYS A 139 13.26 -50.95 13.78
CA CYS A 139 11.80 -50.84 13.78
C CYS A 139 11.40 -50.28 12.42
N ASP A 140 10.78 -51.15 11.62
CA ASP A 140 10.04 -50.82 10.41
C ASP A 140 9.19 -49.57 10.62
N VAL A 141 9.42 -48.54 9.79
CA VAL A 141 8.48 -47.44 9.66
C VAL A 141 7.34 -47.96 8.79
N ASP A 142 6.22 -48.26 9.43
CA ASP A 142 4.95 -48.52 8.76
C ASP A 142 4.53 -47.24 8.02
N ASN A 143 4.81 -47.18 6.72
CA ASN A 143 4.47 -46.08 5.81
C ASN A 143 2.97 -46.08 5.46
N THR A 144 2.10 -46.15 6.47
CA THR A 144 0.67 -46.08 6.30
C THR A 144 0.04 -45.14 7.33
N LEU A 145 0.20 -43.82 7.11
CA LEU A 145 -0.78 -42.75 7.37
C LEU A 145 -0.14 -41.35 7.20
N LEU A 146 0.38 -41.06 6.01
CA LEU A 146 0.43 -39.68 5.53
C LEU A 146 -0.93 -39.38 4.89
N THR A 147 -1.94 -39.15 5.73
CA THR A 147 -3.20 -38.57 5.26
C THR A 147 -2.99 -37.08 5.05
N SER A 148 -2.92 -36.72 3.76
CA SER A 148 -2.98 -35.38 3.21
C SER A 148 -3.95 -34.46 3.99
N VAL A 149 -3.39 -33.51 4.75
CA VAL A 149 -4.13 -32.35 5.26
C VAL A 149 -4.08 -31.25 4.20
N PHE A 150 -4.66 -31.54 3.04
CA PHE A 150 -5.06 -30.52 2.07
C PHE A 150 -6.47 -30.89 1.60
N PRO A 151 -7.50 -30.06 1.84
CA PRO A 151 -8.78 -30.26 1.20
C PRO A 151 -8.59 -30.05 -0.31
N ARG A 152 -8.67 -31.15 -1.09
CA ARG A 152 -8.72 -31.11 -2.55
C ARG A 152 -10.04 -30.45 -2.95
N ILE A 153 -10.05 -29.12 -3.14
CA ILE A 153 -11.22 -28.42 -3.71
C ILE A 153 -11.40 -28.94 -5.13
N SER A 154 -12.46 -29.74 -5.30
CA SER A 154 -12.92 -30.17 -6.61
C SER A 154 -13.51 -28.96 -7.33
N ARG A 155 -12.91 -28.58 -8.45
CA ARG A 155 -13.43 -27.56 -9.38
C ARG A 155 -14.84 -27.99 -9.86
N PRO A 156 -15.93 -27.25 -9.59
CA PRO A 156 -17.20 -27.52 -10.23
C PRO A 156 -17.20 -26.89 -11.62
N ASN A 157 -17.00 -27.72 -12.64
CA ASN A 157 -17.44 -27.39 -13.99
C ASN A 157 -18.96 -27.62 -14.03
N SER A 158 -19.78 -26.56 -14.01
CA SER A 158 -21.22 -26.69 -14.29
C SER A 158 -21.66 -25.66 -15.35
N PRO A 159 -22.12 -26.08 -16.54
CA PRO A 159 -22.57 -25.21 -17.62
C PRO A 159 -24.06 -24.91 -17.50
N GLU A 160 -24.51 -24.25 -16.42
CA GLU A 160 -25.92 -23.86 -16.28
C GLU A 160 -26.07 -22.49 -15.61
N ALA A 161 -25.70 -21.42 -16.34
CA ALA A 161 -26.02 -20.04 -15.94
C ALA A 161 -26.45 -19.16 -17.13
N THR A 162 -26.96 -19.76 -18.21
CA THR A 162 -27.29 -19.04 -19.47
C THR A 162 -28.78 -18.78 -19.65
N ARG A 163 -29.51 -18.44 -18.58
CA ARG A 163 -30.94 -18.03 -18.71
C ARG A 163 -31.36 -16.79 -17.91
N GLY A 164 -30.47 -16.18 -17.15
CA GLY A 164 -30.77 -14.95 -16.39
C GLY A 164 -30.57 -13.63 -17.14
N ASN A 165 -29.80 -13.62 -18.24
CA ASN A 165 -29.21 -12.37 -18.75
C ASN A 165 -29.85 -11.79 -20.02
N ILE A 166 -30.92 -12.38 -20.56
CA ILE A 166 -31.57 -11.87 -21.79
C ILE A 166 -32.24 -10.50 -21.56
N TYR A 167 -32.82 -10.26 -20.38
CA TYR A 167 -33.47 -8.98 -20.08
C TYR A 167 -32.47 -7.82 -19.95
N LEU A 168 -31.26 -8.11 -19.47
CA LEU A 168 -30.17 -7.13 -19.40
C LEU A 168 -29.73 -6.67 -20.80
N TYR A 169 -29.56 -7.62 -21.74
CA TYR A 169 -29.19 -7.28 -23.11
C TYR A 169 -30.28 -6.51 -23.87
N LEU A 170 -31.56 -6.81 -23.62
CA LEU A 170 -32.67 -6.04 -24.20
C LEU A 170 -32.75 -4.61 -23.64
N ALA A 171 -32.47 -4.42 -22.34
CA ALA A 171 -32.40 -3.09 -21.74
C ALA A 171 -31.24 -2.26 -22.32
N ILE A 172 -30.05 -2.86 -22.46
CA ILE A 172 -28.88 -2.21 -23.05
C ILE A 172 -29.13 -1.83 -24.53
N ALA A 173 -29.74 -2.73 -25.31
CA ALA A 173 -30.09 -2.43 -26.70
C ALA A 173 -31.09 -1.26 -26.84
N GLY A 174 -32.07 -1.17 -25.93
CA GLY A 174 -33.01 -0.05 -25.88
C GLY A 174 -32.33 1.29 -25.61
N VAL A 175 -31.38 1.31 -24.67
CA VAL A 175 -30.59 2.51 -24.34
C VAL A 175 -29.72 2.95 -25.52
N ILE A 176 -29.08 2.01 -26.22
CA ILE A 176 -28.26 2.32 -27.40
C ILE A 176 -29.09 2.94 -28.53
N VAL A 177 -30.27 2.39 -28.82
CA VAL A 177 -31.16 2.94 -29.86
C VAL A 177 -31.64 4.35 -29.47
N LEU A 178 -31.89 4.59 -28.19
CA LEU A 178 -32.28 5.91 -27.68
C LEU A 178 -31.14 6.92 -27.88
N ILE A 179 -29.90 6.58 -27.50
CA ILE A 179 -28.70 7.43 -27.68
C ILE A 179 -28.44 7.73 -29.16
N CYS A 180 -28.54 6.73 -30.04
CA CYS A 180 -28.39 6.92 -31.48
C CYS A 180 -29.51 7.78 -32.09
N GLY A 181 -30.73 7.72 -31.54
CA GLY A 181 -31.87 8.53 -31.99
C GLY A 181 -31.73 10.03 -31.65
N VAL A 182 -31.13 10.37 -30.50
CA VAL A 182 -30.96 11.79 -30.11
C VAL A 182 -29.79 12.46 -30.85
N SER A 183 -28.84 11.68 -31.38
CA SER A 183 -27.60 12.18 -31.98
C SER A 183 -27.74 12.71 -33.41
N LEU A 184 -28.94 12.66 -34.01
CA LEU A 184 -29.15 13.01 -35.43
C LEU A 184 -29.92 14.31 -35.70
N TRP A 185 -30.16 15.18 -34.71
CA TRP A 185 -30.86 16.45 -34.93
C TRP A 185 -30.04 17.73 -34.64
N ALA A 186 -28.74 17.62 -34.35
CA ALA A 186 -27.93 18.77 -33.92
C ALA A 186 -26.84 19.21 -34.92
N VAL A 187 -27.06 19.08 -36.23
CA VAL A 187 -26.18 19.70 -37.24
C VAL A 187 -27.02 20.51 -38.23
N GLY A 188 -27.17 21.81 -37.94
CA GLY A 188 -27.65 22.81 -38.89
C GLY A 188 -26.48 23.48 -39.64
N PRO A 189 -26.64 23.85 -40.92
CA PRO A 189 -25.55 24.43 -41.71
C PRO A 189 -25.32 25.91 -41.42
N GLY A 190 -24.07 26.26 -41.09
CA GLY A 190 -23.30 27.43 -41.52
C GLY A 190 -23.87 28.85 -41.33
N SER A 191 -23.12 29.70 -40.61
CA SER A 191 -23.08 31.15 -40.85
C SER A 191 -21.67 31.72 -40.63
N PRO A 192 -21.19 32.63 -41.51
CA PRO A 192 -19.80 33.09 -41.58
C PRO A 192 -19.46 34.23 -40.58
N PRO A 193 -18.16 34.49 -40.34
CA PRO A 193 -17.71 35.46 -39.32
C PRO A 193 -17.76 36.91 -39.81
N PRO A 194 -18.09 37.89 -38.96
CA PRO A 194 -17.93 39.31 -39.29
C PRO A 194 -16.49 39.81 -39.05
N ALA A 195 -16.05 40.66 -39.97
CA ALA A 195 -14.73 41.26 -40.05
C ALA A 195 -14.44 42.32 -38.96
N LEU A 196 -13.15 42.44 -38.61
CA LEU A 196 -12.52 43.45 -37.76
C LEU A 196 -12.75 44.89 -38.25
N PRO A 197 -12.80 45.87 -37.32
CA PRO A 197 -12.26 47.19 -37.57
C PRO A 197 -10.90 47.37 -36.87
N GLN A 198 -9.89 47.73 -37.66
CA GLN A 198 -8.64 48.32 -37.19
C GLN A 198 -8.93 49.62 -36.41
N ALA A 199 -8.30 49.78 -35.26
CA ALA A 199 -8.16 51.08 -34.59
C ALA A 199 -6.69 51.32 -34.23
N SER A 200 -6.22 52.47 -34.70
CA SER A 200 -4.84 52.97 -34.73
C SER A 200 -4.12 53.01 -33.39
N ALA A 201 -2.80 52.79 -33.48
CA ALA A 201 -1.81 53.07 -32.44
C ALA A 201 -1.64 54.58 -32.17
N ARG A 202 -1.48 54.95 -30.89
CA ARG A 202 -0.55 55.99 -30.41
C ARG A 202 -0.14 55.76 -28.95
N PRO A 203 1.07 56.19 -28.53
CA PRO A 203 1.78 55.64 -27.38
C PRO A 203 1.49 56.32 -26.03
N SER A 204 1.95 55.60 -25.00
CA SER A 204 2.04 55.77 -23.54
C SER A 204 2.01 57.20 -22.93
N PRO A 205 1.72 57.27 -21.62
CA PRO A 205 2.84 57.48 -20.72
C PRO A 205 2.92 56.46 -19.57
N THR A 206 4.16 56.03 -19.36
CA THR A 206 4.81 55.54 -18.15
C THR A 206 4.05 55.79 -16.85
N SER A 207 3.74 54.72 -16.12
CA SER A 207 3.66 54.74 -14.66
C SER A 207 4.64 53.70 -14.13
N GLN A 208 5.89 54.14 -13.98
CA GLN A 208 6.88 53.49 -13.14
C GLN A 208 6.40 53.65 -11.70
N LEU A 209 5.87 52.60 -11.10
CA LEU A 209 5.85 52.49 -9.65
C LEU A 209 7.09 51.72 -9.23
N ALA A 210 7.89 52.40 -8.42
CA ALA A 210 9.23 52.04 -8.02
C ALA A 210 9.33 50.61 -7.49
N ALA A 211 10.25 49.84 -8.07
CA ALA A 211 10.86 48.70 -7.42
C ALA A 211 11.59 49.19 -6.18
N VAL A 212 10.99 48.96 -5.00
CA VAL A 212 11.73 49.02 -3.73
C VAL A 212 12.71 47.85 -3.75
N PRO A 213 14.01 48.06 -3.53
CA PRO A 213 14.95 46.95 -3.34
C PRO A 213 14.60 46.26 -2.02
N GLN A 214 13.78 45.22 -2.07
CA GLN A 214 13.71 44.27 -0.97
C GLN A 214 15.04 43.50 -0.97
N LYS A 215 15.98 44.02 -0.18
CA LYS A 215 17.03 43.25 0.47
C LYS A 215 16.42 41.89 0.86
N PRO A 216 16.97 40.74 0.43
CA PRO A 216 16.48 39.46 0.87
C PRO A 216 16.68 39.42 2.39
N ALA A 217 15.60 39.67 3.13
CA ALA A 217 15.53 39.29 4.51
C ALA A 217 15.46 37.76 4.47
N SER A 218 16.63 37.13 4.60
CA SER A 218 16.79 35.73 4.96
C SER A 218 15.99 35.50 6.24
N THR A 219 14.70 35.22 6.06
CA THR A 219 13.79 34.88 7.13
C THR A 219 13.95 33.38 7.29
N SER A 220 14.77 33.03 8.26
CA SER A 220 14.84 31.74 8.95
C SER A 220 14.49 30.54 8.08
N ASN A 221 15.53 29.90 7.53
CA ASN A 221 15.47 28.57 6.94
C ASN A 221 14.90 27.57 7.96
N THR A 222 13.57 27.43 8.03
CA THR A 222 12.99 26.12 8.27
C THR A 222 13.22 25.40 6.95
N SER A 223 14.20 24.49 6.94
CA SER A 223 14.69 23.81 5.74
C SER A 223 13.56 23.08 5.00
N THR A 224 12.82 23.80 4.16
CA THR A 224 11.90 23.24 3.19
C THR A 224 12.76 22.89 2.00
N ILE A 225 13.09 21.61 1.85
CA ILE A 225 13.84 21.14 0.70
C ILE A 225 12.82 20.97 -0.42
N THR A 226 13.16 21.53 -1.59
CA THR A 226 12.51 21.12 -2.82
C THR A 226 12.89 19.67 -3.06
N MET A 227 11.92 18.79 -2.88
CA MET A 227 12.11 17.36 -3.11
C MET A 227 11.74 17.05 -4.56
N GLU A 228 12.62 16.34 -5.26
CA GLU A 228 12.49 16.00 -6.67
C GLU A 228 12.19 14.50 -6.82
N HIS A 229 11.08 14.18 -7.50
CA HIS A 229 10.82 12.85 -8.02
C HIS A 229 10.33 13.00 -9.47
N GLY A 230 11.18 12.64 -10.43
CA GLY A 230 10.95 12.94 -11.84
C GLY A 230 10.92 14.45 -12.11
N ASN A 231 9.81 14.95 -12.67
CA ASN A 231 9.56 16.35 -12.97
C ASN A 231 8.74 17.07 -11.87
N ILE A 232 8.53 16.46 -10.71
CA ILE A 232 7.67 17.02 -9.65
C ILE A 232 8.53 17.78 -8.64
N GLN A 233 8.07 18.98 -8.29
CA GLN A 233 8.69 19.84 -7.29
C GLN A 233 7.70 20.09 -6.15
N VAL A 234 8.09 19.79 -4.91
CA VAL A 234 7.27 20.08 -3.72
C VAL A 234 8.13 20.53 -2.54
N GLY A 235 7.60 21.46 -1.76
CA GLY A 235 8.22 21.94 -0.53
C GLY A 235 7.71 21.17 0.68
N LEU A 236 8.55 20.25 1.18
CA LEU A 236 8.34 19.51 2.42
C LEU A 236 9.48 19.80 3.41
N PRO A 237 9.29 19.58 4.73
CA PRO A 237 10.38 19.65 5.70
C PRO A 237 11.55 18.75 5.30
N HIS A 238 12.78 19.16 5.59
CA HIS A 238 14.02 18.48 5.14
C HIS A 238 14.17 17.00 5.50
N ASP A 239 13.48 16.56 6.55
CA ASP A 239 13.44 15.18 7.02
C ASP A 239 12.47 14.30 6.21
N TYR A 240 11.65 14.90 5.34
CA TYR A 240 10.77 14.15 4.46
C TYR A 240 11.56 13.52 3.33
N ARG A 241 11.26 12.25 3.07
CA ARG A 241 11.64 11.53 1.86
C ARG A 241 10.41 11.31 0.99
N ILE A 242 10.56 11.42 -0.32
CA ILE A 242 9.49 11.13 -1.29
C ILE A 242 9.83 9.82 -1.97
N GLU A 243 8.85 8.92 -1.95
CA GLU A 243 8.94 7.62 -2.58
C GLU A 243 7.68 7.41 -3.41
N GLU A 244 7.80 6.72 -4.55
CA GLU A 244 6.62 6.27 -5.28
C GLU A 244 5.97 5.11 -4.53
N GLN A 245 4.63 5.10 -4.48
CA GLN A 245 3.88 4.05 -3.82
C GLN A 245 4.05 2.77 -4.64
N PRO A 246 4.65 1.71 -4.07
CA PRO A 246 4.98 0.51 -4.83
C PRO A 246 3.75 -0.13 -5.48
N ASP A 247 2.61 -0.01 -4.81
CA ASP A 247 1.34 -0.60 -5.21
C ASP A 247 0.52 0.32 -6.14
N LYS A 248 0.91 1.60 -6.32
CA LYS A 248 0.19 2.60 -7.13
C LYS A 248 1.18 3.50 -7.90
N PRO A 249 1.57 3.10 -9.12
CA PRO A 249 2.41 3.93 -10.00
C PRO A 249 1.78 5.31 -10.22
N GLY A 250 2.58 6.37 -10.18
CA GLY A 250 2.13 7.76 -10.28
C GLY A 250 1.66 8.38 -8.96
N MET A 251 1.52 7.59 -7.89
CA MET A 251 1.19 8.11 -6.55
C MET A 251 2.45 8.20 -5.69
N LEU A 252 2.85 9.41 -5.33
CA LEU A 252 4.00 9.68 -4.48
C LEU A 252 3.58 9.78 -3.01
N ILE A 253 4.45 9.32 -2.10
CA ILE A 253 4.28 9.47 -0.65
C ILE A 253 5.51 10.16 -0.07
N GLY A 254 5.27 11.29 0.59
CA GLY A 254 6.19 11.96 1.49
C GLY A 254 6.10 11.43 2.92
N ARG A 255 7.23 10.99 3.49
CA ARG A 255 7.35 10.50 4.87
C ARG A 255 8.47 11.22 5.61
N GLY A 256 8.17 11.85 6.74
CA GLY A 256 9.15 12.57 7.58
C GLY A 256 9.37 11.94 8.94
N ALA A 257 9.89 12.73 9.88
CA ALA A 257 10.10 12.36 11.28
C ALA A 257 8.80 12.22 12.07
N ASP A 258 7.72 12.90 11.66
CA ASP A 258 6.39 12.64 12.21
C ASP A 258 5.80 11.38 11.56
N GLU A 259 5.92 10.25 12.23
CA GLU A 259 5.37 8.97 11.77
C GLU A 259 3.84 8.96 11.65
N ASN A 260 3.18 9.94 12.28
CA ASN A 260 1.73 10.07 12.25
C ASN A 260 1.24 10.96 11.11
N LEU A 261 2.14 11.48 10.26
CA LEU A 261 1.78 12.26 9.08
C LEU A 261 2.46 11.71 7.81
N ARG A 262 1.64 11.38 6.82
CA ARG A 262 2.10 11.07 5.46
C ARG A 262 1.44 12.02 4.48
N VAL A 263 2.20 12.44 3.47
CA VAL A 263 1.72 13.34 2.42
C VAL A 263 1.69 12.56 1.11
N THR A 264 0.51 12.18 0.65
CA THR A 264 0.29 11.51 -0.62
C THR A 264 0.08 12.54 -1.72
N MET A 265 0.65 12.34 -2.90
CA MET A 265 0.54 13.26 -4.04
C MET A 265 0.33 12.46 -5.32
N ALA A 266 -0.59 12.92 -6.16
CA ALA A 266 -0.76 12.43 -7.53
C ALA A 266 -0.94 13.62 -8.47
N ILE A 267 -0.43 13.48 -9.69
CA ILE A 267 -0.52 14.48 -10.74
C ILE A 267 -0.96 13.76 -12.00
N ASP A 268 -2.23 13.90 -12.32
CA ASP A 268 -2.84 13.22 -13.45
C ASP A 268 -2.99 14.20 -14.63
N PRO A 269 -2.73 13.78 -15.87
CA PRO A 269 -3.01 14.61 -17.04
C PRO A 269 -4.51 14.88 -17.16
N LEU A 270 -4.88 16.14 -17.39
CA LEU A 270 -6.28 16.54 -17.63
C LEU A 270 -6.77 16.10 -19.03
N PHE A 271 -5.84 15.93 -19.98
CA PHE A 271 -6.14 15.71 -21.40
C PHE A 271 -7.11 16.77 -21.96
N ASP A 272 -8.19 16.34 -22.63
CA ASP A 272 -9.24 17.20 -23.21
C ASP A 272 -10.47 17.34 -22.29
N ALA A 273 -10.38 16.89 -21.03
CA ALA A 273 -11.51 16.96 -20.10
C ALA A 273 -11.81 18.40 -19.66
N ASP A 274 -13.10 18.73 -19.52
CA ASP A 274 -13.53 20.03 -19.00
C ASP A 274 -13.31 20.12 -17.48
N PRO A 275 -12.55 21.12 -16.98
CA PRO A 275 -12.30 21.27 -15.54
C PRO A 275 -13.56 21.36 -14.69
N THR A 276 -14.62 21.99 -15.20
CA THR A 276 -15.88 22.14 -14.45
C THR A 276 -16.58 20.80 -14.29
N ALA A 277 -16.61 19.99 -15.35
CA ALA A 277 -17.14 18.63 -15.32
C ALA A 277 -16.35 17.72 -14.36
N ILE A 278 -15.01 17.82 -14.32
CA ILE A 278 -14.18 17.06 -13.37
C ILE A 278 -14.54 17.39 -11.92
N PHE A 279 -14.67 18.67 -11.59
CA PHE A 279 -15.07 19.04 -10.22
C PHE A 279 -16.51 18.65 -9.89
N ALA A 280 -17.42 18.65 -10.86
CA ALA A 280 -18.79 18.18 -10.66
C ALA A 280 -18.83 16.66 -10.40
N GLU A 281 -18.01 15.87 -11.10
CA GLU A 281 -17.86 14.43 -10.87
C GLU A 281 -17.25 14.15 -9.48
N LEU A 282 -16.24 14.93 -9.10
CA LEU A 282 -15.64 14.83 -7.77
C LEU A 282 -16.67 15.16 -6.67
N ASP A 283 -17.49 16.20 -6.85
CA ASP A 283 -18.60 16.50 -5.95
C ASP A 283 -19.62 15.36 -5.87
N ALA A 284 -19.96 14.73 -6.99
CA ALA A 284 -20.87 13.58 -7.01
C ALA A 284 -20.28 12.39 -6.24
N THR A 285 -18.97 12.14 -6.39
CA THR A 285 -18.25 11.08 -5.66
C THR A 285 -18.24 11.36 -4.16
N ILE A 286 -17.85 12.56 -3.74
CA ILE A 286 -17.81 12.95 -2.31
C ILE A 286 -19.20 12.84 -1.67
N ASN A 287 -20.26 13.26 -2.37
CA ASN A 287 -21.61 13.20 -1.82
C ASN A 287 -22.22 11.78 -1.86
N GLY A 288 -21.70 10.90 -2.72
CA GLY A 288 -22.18 9.53 -2.90
C GLY A 288 -21.50 8.51 -1.99
N ASP A 289 -20.31 8.82 -1.48
CA ASP A 289 -19.52 7.93 -0.64
C ASP A 289 -19.60 8.34 0.84
N PRO A 290 -20.13 7.47 1.74
CA PRO A 290 -20.26 7.79 3.16
C PRO A 290 -18.91 7.91 3.90
N THR A 291 -17.81 7.45 3.32
CA THR A 291 -16.47 7.59 3.89
C THR A 291 -15.87 8.97 3.61
N LEU A 292 -16.45 9.73 2.66
CA LEU A 292 -15.98 11.04 2.24
C LEU A 292 -16.85 12.16 2.82
N THR A 293 -16.22 13.25 3.23
CA THR A 293 -16.91 14.41 3.78
C THR A 293 -16.35 15.71 3.19
N PRO A 294 -17.17 16.62 2.67
CA PRO A 294 -16.69 17.91 2.18
C PRO A 294 -15.95 18.67 3.29
N ALA A 295 -14.82 19.28 2.95
CA ALA A 295 -14.01 20.07 3.88
C ALA A 295 -13.86 21.51 3.41
N GLU A 296 -13.57 22.40 4.36
CA GLU A 296 -13.26 23.79 4.04
C GLU A 296 -11.94 23.90 3.27
N SER A 297 -11.86 24.91 2.41
CA SER A 297 -10.64 25.27 1.69
C SER A 297 -9.48 25.56 2.64
N LEU A 298 -8.31 25.00 2.35
CA LEU A 298 -7.06 25.32 3.06
C LEU A 298 -6.40 26.61 2.57
N GLY A 299 -6.95 27.22 1.51
CA GLY A 299 -6.54 28.52 1.00
C GLY A 299 -5.15 28.51 0.37
N ILE A 300 -4.86 27.53 -0.49
CA ILE A 300 -3.51 27.31 -1.05
C ILE A 300 -3.14 28.33 -2.15
N GLY A 301 -4.06 29.23 -2.50
CA GLY A 301 -3.83 30.31 -3.47
C GLY A 301 -3.78 29.88 -4.93
N ARG A 302 -4.29 28.68 -5.27
CA ARG A 302 -4.26 28.08 -6.61
C ARG A 302 -5.55 28.22 -7.43
N GLY A 303 -6.46 29.10 -7.02
CA GLY A 303 -7.74 29.31 -7.70
C GLY A 303 -8.83 28.37 -7.18
N GLN A 304 -9.52 27.65 -8.07
CA GLN A 304 -10.56 26.70 -7.68
C GLN A 304 -9.93 25.42 -7.13
N GLU A 305 -10.23 25.11 -5.87
CA GLU A 305 -9.82 23.89 -5.19
C GLU A 305 -11.03 23.17 -4.59
N LYS A 306 -10.94 21.84 -4.47
CA LYS A 306 -11.88 21.00 -3.74
C LYS A 306 -11.15 20.31 -2.60
N ASN A 307 -11.74 20.39 -1.41
CA ASN A 307 -11.18 19.80 -0.20
C ASN A 307 -12.20 18.84 0.38
N TYR A 308 -11.74 17.69 0.86
CA TYR A 308 -12.59 16.70 1.53
C TYR A 308 -11.76 15.84 2.48
N ILE A 309 -12.42 15.25 3.47
CA ILE A 309 -11.84 14.29 4.40
C ILE A 309 -12.35 12.90 4.06
N GLU A 310 -11.44 11.97 3.86
CA GLU A 310 -11.69 10.53 3.77
C GLU A 310 -11.44 9.87 5.13
N ASN A 311 -12.35 8.97 5.51
CA ASN A 311 -12.27 8.15 6.72
C ASN A 311 -12.12 6.67 6.35
N PRO A 312 -10.90 6.11 6.34
CA PRO A 312 -10.66 4.72 5.95
C PRO A 312 -11.27 3.67 6.90
N GLY A 313 -11.67 4.09 8.11
CA GLY A 313 -12.29 3.22 9.12
C GLY A 313 -11.33 2.64 10.16
N ASP A 314 -10.03 2.92 10.05
CA ASP A 314 -8.96 2.52 10.98
C ASP A 314 -8.66 3.57 12.06
N GLY A 315 -9.52 4.59 12.19
CA GLY A 315 -9.32 5.74 13.09
C GLY A 315 -8.38 6.83 12.53
N SER A 316 -7.76 6.57 11.38
CA SER A 316 -7.01 7.57 10.62
C SER A 316 -7.94 8.44 9.76
N THR A 317 -7.42 9.56 9.27
CA THR A 317 -8.12 10.45 8.34
C THR A 317 -7.18 10.93 7.25
N VAL A 318 -7.71 11.14 6.05
CA VAL A 318 -6.97 11.75 4.94
C VAL A 318 -7.66 13.03 4.52
N HIS A 319 -6.99 14.17 4.67
CA HIS A 319 -7.46 15.44 4.12
C HIS A 319 -6.93 15.59 2.69
N TRP A 320 -7.82 15.47 1.72
CA TRP A 320 -7.53 15.65 0.30
C TRP A 320 -7.74 17.09 -0.15
N ILE A 321 -6.81 17.57 -0.96
CA ILE A 321 -6.84 18.88 -1.63
C ILE A 321 -6.64 18.61 -3.11
N VAL A 322 -7.63 18.97 -3.93
CA VAL A 322 -7.62 18.74 -5.37
C VAL A 322 -7.74 20.07 -6.10
N TRP A 323 -6.85 20.33 -7.05
CA TRP A 323 -6.91 21.51 -7.91
C TRP A 323 -6.47 21.16 -9.33
N ILE A 324 -6.81 22.03 -10.29
CA ILE A 324 -6.43 21.87 -11.69
C ILE A 324 -5.56 23.04 -12.08
N ASP A 325 -4.37 22.75 -12.61
CA ASP A 325 -3.42 23.76 -13.07
C ASP A 325 -2.59 23.21 -14.22
N ALA A 326 -2.13 24.08 -15.13
CA ALA A 326 -1.24 23.72 -16.25
C ALA A 326 -1.60 22.42 -17.01
N GLY A 327 -2.90 22.13 -17.21
CA GLY A 327 -3.37 20.93 -17.92
C GLY A 327 -3.27 19.62 -17.13
N HIS A 328 -3.18 19.69 -15.81
CA HIS A 328 -3.10 18.53 -14.91
C HIS A 328 -4.08 18.68 -13.74
N VAL A 329 -4.58 17.55 -13.25
CA VAL A 329 -5.30 17.42 -11.99
C VAL A 329 -4.28 17.06 -10.91
N PHE A 330 -4.13 17.92 -9.92
CA PHE A 330 -3.27 17.69 -8.77
C PHE A 330 -4.13 17.23 -7.60
N SER A 331 -3.69 16.16 -6.95
CA SER A 331 -4.32 15.63 -5.74
C SER A 331 -3.28 15.50 -4.65
N LEU A 332 -3.49 16.14 -3.50
CA LEU A 332 -2.63 16.01 -2.32
C LEU A 332 -3.46 15.52 -1.13
N GLY A 333 -3.10 14.36 -0.59
CA GLY A 333 -3.75 13.73 0.56
C GLY A 333 -2.87 13.80 1.79
N CYS A 334 -3.35 14.41 2.85
CA CYS A 334 -2.68 14.44 4.14
C CYS A 334 -3.27 13.40 5.08
N HIS A 335 -2.56 12.29 5.21
CA HIS A 335 -2.97 11.14 6.01
C HIS A 335 -2.41 11.27 7.43
N THR A 336 -3.30 11.38 8.41
CA THR A 336 -2.97 11.34 9.83
C THR A 336 -3.52 10.11 10.51
N ARG A 337 -2.74 9.47 11.38
CA ARG A 337 -3.19 8.30 12.18
C ARG A 337 -4.34 8.61 13.15
N THR A 338 -4.63 9.88 13.40
CA THR A 338 -5.69 10.35 14.28
C THR A 338 -6.86 10.93 13.49
N ALA A 339 -8.02 11.02 14.15
CA ALA A 339 -9.24 11.60 13.60
C ALA A 339 -9.13 13.09 13.20
N ALA A 340 -8.12 13.80 13.71
CA ALA A 340 -7.84 15.18 13.32
C ALA A 340 -6.34 15.44 13.28
N ALA A 341 -5.91 16.20 12.27
CA ALA A 341 -4.55 16.69 12.13
C ALA A 341 -4.27 17.85 13.12
N ASN A 342 -3.12 17.80 13.79
CA ASN A 342 -2.68 18.88 14.66
C ASN A 342 -2.19 20.11 13.85
N LEU A 343 -1.93 21.22 14.54
CA LEU A 343 -1.55 22.48 13.88
C LEU A 343 -0.27 22.36 13.03
N PRO A 344 0.85 21.77 13.52
CA PRO A 344 2.03 21.49 12.70
C PRO A 344 1.73 20.65 11.45
N GLN A 345 0.97 19.57 11.59
CA GLN A 345 0.64 18.68 10.48
C GLN A 345 -0.14 19.41 9.39
N ARG A 346 -1.16 20.17 9.78
CA ARG A 346 -1.94 21.02 8.86
C ARG A 346 -1.06 22.06 8.15
N ALA A 347 -0.08 22.64 8.84
CA ALA A 347 0.83 23.61 8.25
C ALA A 347 1.76 22.97 7.22
N THR A 348 2.31 21.78 7.50
CA THR A 348 3.11 21.00 6.55
C THR A 348 2.32 20.67 5.30
N CYS A 349 1.08 20.20 5.46
CA CYS A 349 0.15 19.88 4.38
C CYS A 349 -0.15 21.07 3.47
N ARG A 350 -0.53 22.20 4.07
CA ARG A 350 -0.80 23.43 3.31
C ARG A 350 0.44 23.86 2.53
N LYS A 351 1.63 23.80 3.16
CA LYS A 351 2.88 24.18 2.50
C LYS A 351 3.21 23.27 1.31
N ALA A 352 3.00 21.96 1.46
CA ALA A 352 3.17 21.01 0.37
C ALA A 352 2.24 21.33 -0.81
N ALA A 353 0.95 21.58 -0.54
CA ALA A 353 -0.03 21.92 -1.58
C ALA A 353 0.28 23.25 -2.27
N GLU A 354 0.67 24.29 -1.52
CA GLU A 354 1.07 25.59 -2.08
C GLU A 354 2.24 25.47 -3.06
N THR A 355 3.15 24.51 -2.82
CA THR A 355 4.44 24.42 -3.53
C THR A 355 4.52 23.27 -4.52
N LEU A 356 3.55 22.36 -4.54
CA LEU A 356 3.50 21.26 -5.51
C LEU A 356 3.34 21.81 -6.93
N THR A 357 4.30 21.50 -7.80
CA THR A 357 4.36 21.97 -9.18
C THR A 357 5.03 20.92 -10.08
N ILE A 358 4.85 21.08 -11.39
CA ILE A 358 5.58 20.32 -12.42
C ILE A 358 6.66 21.22 -12.99
N ARG A 359 7.88 20.69 -13.12
CA ARG A 359 9.02 21.33 -13.77
C ARG A 359 8.97 21.08 -15.28
N HIS A 360 9.09 22.17 -16.04
CA HIS A 360 9.14 22.15 -17.51
C HIS A 360 10.55 21.97 -18.05
#